data_AF-A0A7J6BYN0-F1
#
_entry.id   AF-A0A7J6BYN0-F1
#
_cell.length_a   1.000
_cell.length_b   1.000
_cell.length_c   1.000
_cell.angle_alpha   90.00
_cell.angle_beta   90.00
_cell.angle_gamma   90.00
#
_symmetry.space_group_name_H-M   'P 1'
#
loop_
_entity.id
_entity.type
_entity.pdbx_description
1 polymer ?
#
loop_
_entity_poly.entity_id
_entity_poly.type
_entity_poly.pdbx_seq_one_letter_code
_entity_poly.pdbx_strand_id
1 'polypeptide(L)'
;MSELYTILEKFPQIEEIIFRVDPNLFNTLSYLSLLGNDFRCDCKLRDFQTWLNQTNVIFSHSIEDVTCASPEDQYKVSVVRSSIQCEDEEDERSVEKLRLVLFIFCSALITLFTTSTIIYMCQRGNIFKLYKKLIDKLVDGKQQEPNPDRFLYDVYLCFSSSDIKWVERALLKRLDSQFSEQNTLRCCFEERDFIPGEDHLTNMRNAIQNSQKTLCVVSERFLKDGWCLETFNLAQCRMLVELKDILLVLVVGNIPRYRLLKYEQLRSYIENRRYLMWPDDSQDLEWFYDQLLHKIRQNTKVKQTNVKEKDKEVENNPEAAHVHADTAV
;
A
#
# COMPACT_ATOMS: atom_id res chain seq x y z
N MET A 1 68.58 -7.16 -63.45
CA MET A 1 68.45 -8.46 -62.78
C MET A 1 69.13 -8.30 -61.42
N SER A 2 68.40 -7.83 -60.41
CA SER A 2 67.70 -8.66 -59.41
C SER A 2 68.67 -9.52 -58.61
N GLU A 3 69.35 -8.91 -57.62
CA GLU A 3 69.93 -9.65 -56.51
C GLU A 3 69.04 -9.41 -55.27
N LEU A 4 68.26 -10.44 -54.92
CA LEU A 4 67.50 -10.52 -53.67
C LEU A 4 68.50 -10.61 -52.52
N TYR A 5 68.58 -9.56 -51.70
CA TYR A 5 69.19 -9.67 -50.37
C TYR A 5 68.21 -10.43 -49.46
N THR A 6 68.47 -11.73 -49.28
CA THR A 6 67.86 -12.53 -48.22
C THR A 6 68.44 -12.09 -46.88
N ILE A 7 67.70 -11.27 -46.13
CA ILE A 7 68.00 -11.03 -44.71
C ILE A 7 67.47 -12.25 -43.93
N LEU A 8 68.33 -13.25 -43.77
CA LEU A 8 68.13 -14.38 -42.86
C LEU A 8 68.55 -13.92 -41.46
N GLU A 9 67.68 -13.22 -40.75
CA GLU A 9 67.87 -13.01 -39.32
C GLU A 9 67.46 -14.29 -38.58
N LYS A 10 68.45 -15.14 -38.31
CA LYS A 10 68.30 -16.24 -37.36
C LYS A 10 68.31 -15.60 -35.98
N PHE A 11 67.16 -15.51 -35.32
CA PHE A 11 67.11 -15.06 -33.93
C PHE A 11 68.14 -15.89 -33.14
N PRO A 12 69.11 -15.26 -32.47
CA PRO A 12 69.99 -16.00 -31.57
C PRO A 12 69.09 -16.73 -30.57
N GLN A 13 69.50 -17.92 -30.17
CA GLN A 13 68.87 -18.69 -29.10
C GLN A 13 68.80 -17.82 -27.84
N ILE A 14 67.71 -17.07 -27.69
CA ILE A 14 67.39 -16.30 -26.51
C ILE A 14 66.85 -17.35 -25.55
N GLU A 15 67.67 -17.72 -24.56
CA GLU A 15 67.35 -18.57 -23.41
C GLU A 15 66.31 -17.93 -22.46
N GLU A 16 65.35 -17.19 -23.01
CA GLU A 16 64.13 -16.75 -22.35
C GLU A 16 62.96 -17.13 -23.26
N ILE A 17 62.24 -18.16 -22.81
CA ILE A 17 60.93 -18.61 -23.31
C ILE A 17 60.14 -17.40 -23.83
N ILE A 18 59.81 -17.38 -25.12
CA ILE A 18 59.15 -16.25 -25.79
C ILE A 18 57.76 -16.04 -25.18
N PHE A 19 57.67 -15.22 -24.13
CA PHE A 19 56.45 -15.03 -23.36
C PHE A 19 55.56 -13.91 -23.89
N ARG A 20 56.09 -13.01 -24.73
CA ARG A 20 55.34 -11.94 -25.41
C ARG A 20 56.04 -11.55 -26.70
N VAL A 21 55.41 -11.82 -27.83
CA VAL A 21 55.82 -11.29 -29.13
C VAL A 21 54.93 -10.10 -29.44
N ASP A 22 55.46 -8.87 -29.40
CA ASP A 22 54.73 -7.70 -29.88
C ASP A 22 54.71 -7.73 -31.42
N PRO A 23 53.54 -7.93 -32.06
CA PRO A 23 53.49 -8.07 -33.50
C PRO A 23 53.86 -6.79 -34.25
N ASN A 24 53.78 -5.62 -33.60
CA ASN A 24 54.13 -4.33 -34.22
C ASN A 24 55.62 -4.22 -34.56
N LEU A 25 56.48 -5.01 -33.91
CA LEU A 25 57.91 -5.05 -34.18
C LEU A 25 58.24 -5.58 -35.58
N PHE A 26 57.33 -6.33 -36.21
CA PHE A 26 57.56 -6.97 -37.51
C PHE A 26 56.89 -6.24 -38.68
N ASN A 27 56.10 -5.19 -38.42
CA ASN A 27 55.35 -4.49 -39.47
C ASN A 27 56.24 -3.76 -40.50
N THR A 28 57.51 -3.50 -40.17
CA THR A 28 58.47 -2.87 -41.07
C THR A 28 59.29 -3.87 -41.88
N LEU A 29 59.19 -5.17 -41.59
CA LEU A 29 59.97 -6.21 -42.26
C LEU A 29 59.27 -6.70 -43.55
N SER A 30 60.05 -6.92 -44.61
CA SER A 30 59.55 -7.48 -45.87
C SER A 30 59.60 -9.00 -45.91
N TYR A 31 60.54 -9.63 -45.18
CA TYR A 31 60.72 -11.08 -45.09
C TYR A 31 60.90 -11.50 -43.64
N LEU A 32 60.22 -12.57 -43.21
CA LEU A 32 60.27 -13.08 -41.84
C LEU A 32 60.41 -14.61 -41.80
N SER A 33 61.28 -15.10 -40.91
CA SER A 33 61.40 -16.53 -40.58
C SER A 33 61.14 -16.76 -39.10
N LEU A 34 60.18 -17.63 -38.78
CA LEU A 34 59.78 -17.98 -37.41
C LEU A 34 60.04 -19.45 -37.08
N LEU A 35 60.67 -20.20 -37.98
CA LEU A 35 61.01 -21.60 -37.78
C LEU A 35 62.01 -21.80 -36.63
N GLY A 36 61.80 -22.87 -35.86
CA GLY A 36 62.70 -23.28 -34.78
C GLY A 36 62.58 -22.45 -33.50
N ASN A 37 61.48 -21.72 -33.32
CA ASN A 37 61.15 -21.02 -32.08
C ASN A 37 60.13 -21.81 -31.26
N ASP A 38 60.29 -21.79 -29.93
CA ASP A 38 59.44 -22.52 -28.99
C ASP A 38 58.27 -21.65 -28.52
N PHE A 39 57.17 -21.66 -29.29
CA PHE A 39 55.98 -20.87 -28.96
C PHE A 39 55.14 -21.52 -27.84
N ARG A 40 54.78 -20.74 -26.83
CA ARG A 40 53.80 -21.12 -25.81
C ARG A 40 52.41 -20.66 -26.24
N CYS A 41 51.59 -21.59 -26.74
CA CYS A 41 50.23 -21.35 -27.22
C CYS A 41 49.24 -21.26 -26.05
N ASP A 42 49.43 -20.24 -25.21
CA ASP A 42 48.51 -19.85 -24.14
C ASP A 42 47.84 -18.50 -24.45
N CYS A 43 47.00 -18.00 -23.55
CA CYS A 43 46.29 -16.74 -23.72
C CYS A 43 47.19 -15.53 -24.01
N LYS A 44 48.47 -15.55 -23.63
CA LYS A 44 49.38 -14.43 -23.89
C LYS A 44 49.83 -14.37 -25.35
N LEU A 45 49.75 -15.48 -26.08
CA LEU A 45 50.13 -15.56 -27.49
C LEU A 45 48.94 -15.24 -28.43
N ARG A 46 47.73 -15.01 -27.92
CA ARG A 46 46.52 -14.81 -28.72
C ARG A 46 46.61 -13.61 -29.69
N ASP A 47 47.20 -12.51 -29.25
CA ASP A 47 47.39 -11.32 -30.08
C ASP A 47 48.36 -11.62 -31.24
N PHE A 48 49.42 -12.37 -30.96
CA PHE A 48 50.38 -12.80 -31.97
C PHE A 48 49.77 -13.80 -32.96
N GLN A 49 48.94 -14.74 -32.49
CA GLN A 49 48.18 -15.65 -33.36
C GLN A 49 47.23 -14.88 -34.28
N THR A 50 46.54 -13.87 -33.75
CA THR A 50 45.62 -13.02 -34.53
C THR A 50 46.39 -12.23 -35.59
N TRP A 51 47.54 -11.67 -35.24
CA TRP A 51 48.41 -11.00 -36.20
C TRP A 51 48.95 -11.94 -37.28
N LEU A 52 49.39 -13.16 -36.93
CA LEU A 52 49.86 -14.16 -37.91
C LEU A 52 48.78 -14.49 -38.94
N ASN A 53 47.51 -14.47 -38.55
CA ASN A 53 46.38 -14.74 -39.46
C ASN A 53 46.02 -13.54 -40.37
N GLN A 54 46.47 -12.33 -40.03
CA GLN A 54 46.08 -11.09 -40.71
C GLN A 54 47.24 -10.31 -41.35
N THR A 55 48.49 -10.74 -41.09
CA THR A 55 49.68 -10.01 -41.52
C THR A 55 49.92 -10.08 -43.02
N ASN A 56 50.49 -9.01 -43.58
CA ASN A 56 50.92 -8.92 -44.98
C ASN A 56 52.43 -9.16 -45.15
N VAL A 57 53.14 -9.54 -44.09
CA VAL A 57 54.58 -9.85 -44.13
C VAL A 57 54.81 -11.17 -44.87
N ILE A 58 55.81 -11.22 -45.76
CA ILE A 58 56.11 -12.43 -46.55
C ILE A 58 56.97 -13.38 -45.71
N PHE A 59 56.47 -14.59 -45.48
CA PHE A 59 57.22 -15.62 -44.78
C PHE A 59 58.12 -16.42 -45.74
N SER A 60 59.35 -16.72 -45.32
CA SER A 60 60.28 -17.54 -46.11
C SER A 60 59.93 -19.04 -46.15
N HIS A 61 58.86 -19.44 -45.46
CA HIS A 61 58.38 -20.80 -45.25
C HIS A 61 56.85 -20.79 -45.13
N SER A 62 56.20 -21.96 -45.07
CA SER A 62 54.76 -22.01 -44.82
C SER A 62 54.46 -21.55 -43.40
N ILE A 63 53.46 -20.69 -43.23
CA ILE A 63 52.99 -20.24 -41.90
C ILE A 63 52.53 -21.45 -41.06
N GLU A 64 52.11 -22.55 -41.71
CA GLU A 64 51.71 -23.77 -41.04
C GLU A 64 52.87 -24.50 -40.33
N ASP A 65 54.12 -24.25 -40.74
CA ASP A 65 55.30 -24.90 -40.16
C ASP A 65 55.73 -24.29 -38.81
N VAL A 66 55.12 -23.15 -38.44
CA VAL A 66 55.30 -22.51 -37.14
C VAL A 66 54.44 -23.24 -36.11
N THR A 67 55.08 -23.95 -35.16
CA THR A 67 54.41 -24.86 -34.24
C THR A 67 54.56 -24.49 -32.77
N CYS A 68 53.61 -24.93 -31.95
CA CYS A 68 53.61 -24.74 -30.50
C CYS A 68 54.56 -25.74 -29.81
N ALA A 69 55.34 -25.27 -28.85
CA ALA A 69 56.16 -26.09 -27.95
C ALA A 69 55.46 -26.40 -26.61
N SER A 70 54.45 -25.61 -26.24
CA SER A 70 53.62 -25.76 -25.03
C SER A 70 52.24 -25.15 -25.31
N PRO A 71 51.15 -25.56 -24.62
CA PRO A 71 51.03 -26.66 -23.66
C PRO A 71 51.10 -28.07 -24.31
N GLU A 72 51.21 -29.12 -23.50
CA GLU A 72 51.47 -30.51 -23.96
C GLU A 72 50.38 -31.03 -24.91
N ASP A 73 49.13 -30.63 -24.70
CA ASP A 73 47.98 -30.93 -25.55
C ASP A 73 48.05 -30.30 -26.95
N GLN A 74 48.89 -29.28 -27.13
CA GLN A 74 49.07 -28.56 -28.39
C GLN A 74 50.50 -28.70 -28.94
N TYR A 75 51.32 -29.60 -28.38
CA TYR A 75 52.69 -29.79 -28.84
C TYR A 75 52.74 -30.14 -30.33
N LYS A 76 53.55 -29.41 -31.11
CA LYS A 76 53.69 -29.49 -32.57
C LYS A 76 52.43 -29.14 -33.38
N VAL A 77 51.39 -28.59 -32.76
CA VAL A 77 50.26 -28.01 -33.50
C VAL A 77 50.69 -26.66 -34.09
N SER A 78 50.24 -26.34 -35.30
CA SER A 78 50.54 -25.04 -35.90
C SER A 78 49.96 -23.90 -35.05
N VAL A 79 50.74 -22.84 -34.80
CA VAL A 79 50.30 -21.68 -34.01
C VAL A 79 49.02 -21.07 -34.58
N VAL A 80 48.86 -21.00 -35.90
CA VAL A 80 47.64 -20.47 -36.55
C VAL A 80 46.42 -21.38 -36.34
N ARG A 81 46.62 -22.68 -36.15
CA ARG A 81 45.54 -23.66 -35.90
C ARG A 81 45.33 -23.99 -34.41
N SER A 82 46.18 -23.48 -33.53
CA SER A 82 46.13 -23.75 -32.09
C SER A 82 44.84 -23.18 -31.47
N SER A 83 44.16 -23.98 -30.64
CA SER A 83 42.93 -23.55 -29.97
C SER A 83 43.27 -22.92 -28.62
N ILE A 84 43.56 -21.63 -28.62
CA ILE A 84 43.85 -20.86 -27.40
C ILE A 84 42.52 -20.48 -26.73
N GLN A 85 42.13 -21.23 -25.70
CA GLN A 85 40.94 -20.97 -24.89
C GLN A 85 41.30 -20.06 -23.71
N CYS A 86 40.66 -18.90 -23.61
CA CYS A 86 40.85 -17.96 -22.50
C CYS A 86 39.56 -17.80 -21.72
N GLU A 87 39.59 -18.16 -20.44
CA GLU A 87 38.57 -17.80 -19.46
C GLU A 87 38.99 -16.48 -18.81
N ASP A 88 38.15 -15.45 -18.94
CA ASP A 88 38.44 -14.13 -18.38
C ASP A 88 38.25 -14.16 -16.86
N GLU A 89 39.31 -14.44 -16.09
CA GLU A 89 39.30 -14.45 -14.62
C GLU A 89 38.81 -13.12 -13.99
N GLU A 90 38.86 -12.03 -14.75
CA GLU A 90 38.37 -10.71 -14.33
C GLU A 90 36.84 -10.63 -14.29
N ASP A 91 36.13 -11.43 -15.10
CA ASP A 91 34.68 -11.39 -15.21
C ASP A 91 33.99 -12.14 -14.06
N GLU A 92 34.51 -13.30 -13.65
CA GLU A 92 33.89 -14.11 -12.58
C GLU A 92 33.93 -13.38 -11.22
N ARG A 93 35.08 -12.77 -10.88
CA ARG A 93 35.25 -11.99 -9.64
C ARG A 93 34.37 -10.74 -9.64
N SER A 94 34.13 -10.14 -10.81
CA SER A 94 33.27 -8.95 -10.95
C SER A 94 31.79 -9.30 -10.78
N VAL A 95 31.37 -10.46 -11.30
CA VAL A 95 30.00 -10.98 -11.13
C VAL A 95 29.71 -11.34 -9.67
N GLU A 96 30.65 -11.96 -8.95
CA GLU A 96 30.47 -12.27 -7.53
C GLU A 96 30.34 -11.01 -6.66
N LYS A 97 31.18 -9.99 -6.91
CA LYS A 97 31.08 -8.70 -6.25
C LYS A 97 29.73 -8.04 -6.52
N LEU A 98 29.28 -8.03 -7.77
CA LEU A 98 27.98 -7.46 -8.13
C LEU A 98 26.84 -8.19 -7.42
N ARG A 99 26.90 -9.53 -7.34
CA ARG A 99 25.91 -10.35 -6.63
C ARG A 99 25.86 -10.02 -5.14
N LEU A 100 27.01 -9.86 -4.48
CA LEU A 100 27.07 -9.48 -3.06
C LEU A 100 26.53 -8.06 -2.83
N VAL A 101 26.88 -7.10 -3.70
CA VAL A 101 26.38 -5.72 -3.61
C VAL A 101 24.85 -5.69 -3.76
N LEU A 102 24.30 -6.40 -4.74
CA LEU A 102 22.86 -6.50 -4.95
C LEU A 102 22.15 -7.15 -3.76
N PHE A 103 22.74 -8.19 -3.16
CA PHE A 103 22.18 -8.84 -1.99
C PHE A 103 22.13 -7.91 -0.76
N ILE A 104 23.22 -7.18 -0.49
CA ILE A 104 23.28 -6.20 0.60
C ILE A 104 22.26 -5.08 0.36
N PHE A 105 22.18 -4.58 -0.87
CA PHE A 105 21.24 -3.53 -1.22
C PHE A 105 19.78 -3.97 -1.06
N CYS A 106 19.41 -5.12 -1.59
CA CYS A 106 18.05 -5.66 -1.48
C CYS A 106 17.68 -5.94 -0.02
N SER A 107 18.58 -6.53 0.77
CA SER A 107 18.32 -6.77 2.20
C SER A 107 18.19 -5.47 3.00
N ALA A 108 19.00 -4.45 2.70
CA ALA A 108 18.88 -3.13 3.29
C ALA A 108 17.53 -2.46 2.94
N LEU A 109 17.07 -2.57 1.70
CA LEU A 109 15.77 -2.03 1.30
C LEU A 109 14.60 -2.75 2.00
N ILE A 110 14.64 -4.09 2.08
CA ILE A 110 13.60 -4.88 2.76
C ILE A 110 13.56 -4.55 4.26
N THR A 111 14.72 -4.43 4.91
CA THR A 111 14.80 -4.05 6.33
C THR A 111 14.31 -2.62 6.55
N LEU A 112 14.64 -1.67 5.67
CA LEU A 112 14.13 -0.31 5.75
C LEU A 112 12.61 -0.26 5.57
N PHE A 113 12.06 -1.02 4.62
CA PHE A 113 10.62 -1.05 4.37
C PHE A 113 9.85 -1.68 5.54
N THR A 114 10.33 -2.81 6.06
CA THR A 114 9.71 -3.49 7.21
C THR A 114 9.79 -2.63 8.46
N THR A 115 10.92 -2.00 8.75
CA THR A 115 11.03 -1.07 9.90
C THR A 115 10.15 0.16 9.73
N SER A 116 10.12 0.78 8.55
CA SER A 116 9.27 1.95 8.28
C SER A 116 7.79 1.64 8.42
N THR A 117 7.33 0.48 7.92
CA THR A 117 5.93 0.05 8.07
C THR A 117 5.58 -0.22 9.53
N ILE A 118 6.46 -0.85 10.31
CA ILE A 118 6.26 -1.05 11.76
C ILE A 118 6.16 0.30 12.47
N ILE A 119 7.09 1.22 12.21
CA ILE A 119 7.08 2.56 12.80
C ILE A 119 5.77 3.28 12.46
N TYR A 120 5.35 3.25 11.20
CA TYR A 120 4.09 3.86 10.78
C TYR A 120 2.88 3.25 11.51
N MET A 121 2.78 1.92 11.57
CA MET A 121 1.67 1.24 12.24
C MET A 121 1.62 1.56 13.75
N CYS A 122 2.77 1.69 14.40
CA CYS A 122 2.86 2.06 15.81
C CYS A 122 2.64 3.55 16.09
N GLN A 123 2.82 4.43 15.10
CA GLN A 123 2.82 5.88 15.28
C GLN A 123 1.76 6.62 14.47
N ARG A 124 0.90 5.92 13.71
CA ARG A 124 -0.14 6.52 12.86
C ARG A 124 -1.01 7.53 13.61
N GLY A 125 -1.35 7.27 14.88
CA GLY A 125 -2.14 8.19 15.69
C GLY A 125 -1.40 9.49 16.03
N ASN A 126 -0.09 9.42 16.27
CA ASN A 126 0.74 10.60 16.53
C ASN A 126 0.99 11.41 15.25
N ILE A 127 1.19 10.72 14.12
CA ILE A 127 1.30 11.35 12.79
C ILE A 127 0.01 12.12 12.48
N PHE A 128 -1.16 11.52 12.72
CA PHE A 128 -2.44 12.19 12.52
C PHE A 128 -2.61 13.44 13.39
N LYS A 129 -2.27 13.35 14.69
CA LYS A 129 -2.31 14.52 15.60
C LYS A 129 -1.37 15.63 15.15
N LEU A 130 -0.16 15.29 14.68
CA LEU A 130 0.79 16.27 14.18
C LEU A 130 0.27 16.94 12.90
N TYR A 131 -0.24 16.14 11.96
CA TYR A 131 -0.87 16.63 10.73
C TYR A 131 -2.01 17.60 11.02
N LYS A 132 -2.92 17.24 11.94
CA LYS A 132 -4.04 18.10 12.35
C LYS A 132 -3.56 19.43 12.93
N LYS A 133 -2.59 19.39 13.86
CA LYS A 133 -1.99 20.61 14.43
C LYS A 133 -1.36 21.52 13.37
N LEU A 134 -0.81 20.97 12.29
CA LEU A 134 -0.26 21.75 11.18
C LEU A 134 -1.37 22.37 10.34
N ILE A 135 -2.42 21.62 10.02
CA ILE A 135 -3.59 22.12 9.27
C ILE A 135 -4.33 23.22 10.05
N ASP A 136 -4.58 23.00 11.34
CA ASP A 136 -5.28 23.97 12.19
C ASP A 136 -4.51 25.31 12.30
N LYS A 137 -3.17 25.29 12.20
CA LYS A 137 -2.36 26.52 12.16
C LYS A 137 -2.44 27.25 10.82
N LEU A 138 -2.71 26.53 9.73
CA LEU A 138 -2.79 27.09 8.38
C LEU A 138 -4.20 27.57 8.05
N VAL A 139 -5.22 26.97 8.66
CA VAL A 139 -6.62 27.34 8.50
C VAL A 139 -7.01 28.27 9.62
N ASP A 140 -6.96 29.58 9.36
CA ASP A 140 -7.51 30.57 10.28
C ASP A 140 -9.01 30.32 10.46
N GLY A 141 -9.40 29.96 11.68
CA GLY A 141 -10.70 29.40 11.98
C GLY A 141 -11.82 30.40 11.75
N LYS A 142 -12.60 30.24 10.69
CA LYS A 142 -13.95 30.82 10.62
C LYS A 142 -14.81 30.16 11.69
N GLN A 143 -14.92 30.80 12.84
CA GLN A 143 -15.98 30.49 13.78
C GLN A 143 -17.31 30.70 13.04
N GLN A 144 -18.10 29.64 12.96
CA GLN A 144 -19.41 29.72 12.35
C GLN A 144 -20.31 30.53 13.30
N GLU A 145 -20.75 31.68 12.83
CA GLU A 145 -21.71 32.56 13.51
C GLU A 145 -22.92 31.75 14.02
N PRO A 146 -23.37 32.00 15.27
CA PRO A 146 -24.51 31.28 15.83
C PRO A 146 -25.77 31.58 15.04
N ASN A 147 -26.37 30.55 14.45
CA ASN A 147 -27.65 30.65 13.76
C ASN A 147 -28.76 30.98 14.78
N PRO A 148 -29.59 32.02 14.59
CA PRO A 148 -30.65 32.39 15.53
C PRO A 148 -31.75 31.32 15.71
N ASP A 149 -31.91 30.39 14.77
CA ASP A 149 -32.83 29.22 14.89
C ASP A 149 -32.12 27.98 15.47
N ARG A 150 -31.28 28.15 16.51
CA ARG A 150 -30.47 27.05 17.05
C ARG A 150 -31.33 26.12 17.92
N PHE A 151 -31.27 24.82 17.62
CA PHE A 151 -31.74 23.75 18.53
C PHE A 151 -31.16 23.94 19.94
N LEU A 152 -31.87 23.49 20.99
CA LEU A 152 -31.35 23.56 22.35
C LEU A 152 -30.08 22.73 22.51
N TYR A 153 -30.03 21.59 21.83
CA TYR A 153 -28.90 20.67 21.85
C TYR A 153 -28.39 20.40 20.44
N ASP A 154 -27.07 20.23 20.30
CA ASP A 154 -26.48 19.86 19.03
C ASP A 154 -26.64 18.34 18.80
N VAL A 155 -26.68 17.53 19.87
CA VAL A 155 -26.90 16.09 19.79
C VAL A 155 -27.61 15.53 21.03
N TYR A 156 -28.59 14.66 20.84
CA TYR A 156 -29.13 13.80 21.90
C TYR A 156 -28.44 12.43 21.88
N LEU A 157 -27.95 11.98 23.03
CA LEU A 157 -27.32 10.67 23.20
C LEU A 157 -28.35 9.63 23.66
N CYS A 158 -28.66 8.68 22.79
CA CYS A 158 -29.50 7.53 23.12
C CYS A 158 -28.60 6.30 23.36
N PHE A 159 -28.59 5.79 24.58
CA PHE A 159 -27.77 4.65 24.97
C PHE A 159 -28.46 3.85 26.08
N SER A 160 -28.07 2.58 26.26
CA SER A 160 -28.63 1.79 27.37
C SER A 160 -28.04 2.28 28.69
N SER A 161 -28.87 2.39 29.73
CA SER A 161 -28.45 2.76 31.09
C SER A 161 -27.24 1.96 31.62
N SER A 162 -27.09 0.72 31.16
CA SER A 162 -25.94 -0.14 31.50
C SER A 162 -24.59 0.37 30.95
N ASP A 163 -24.61 1.23 29.94
CA ASP A 163 -23.43 1.76 29.25
C ASP A 163 -23.08 3.20 29.66
N ILE A 164 -23.79 3.77 30.63
CA ILE A 164 -23.61 5.16 31.10
C ILE A 164 -22.15 5.50 31.40
N LYS A 165 -21.45 4.67 32.18
CA LYS A 165 -20.05 4.88 32.57
C LYS A 165 -19.08 4.90 31.37
N TRP A 166 -19.44 4.20 30.30
CA TRP A 166 -18.67 4.21 29.07
C TRP A 166 -18.99 5.49 28.29
N VAL A 167 -20.26 5.84 28.12
CA VAL A 167 -20.71 7.05 27.41
C VAL A 167 -20.14 8.32 28.05
N GLU A 168 -20.17 8.43 29.38
CA GLU A 168 -19.59 9.56 30.11
C GLU A 168 -18.10 9.72 29.82
N ARG A 169 -17.33 8.63 29.94
CA ARG A 169 -15.87 8.67 29.78
C ARG A 169 -15.44 8.84 28.33
N ALA A 170 -16.11 8.16 27.40
CA ALA A 170 -15.72 8.07 26.01
C ALA A 170 -16.32 9.19 25.15
N LEU A 171 -17.55 9.62 25.42
CA LEU A 171 -18.25 10.61 24.59
C LEU A 171 -18.38 11.95 25.32
N LEU A 172 -19.08 11.99 26.46
CA LEU A 172 -19.44 13.26 27.10
C LEU A 172 -18.21 14.10 27.48
N LYS A 173 -17.17 13.49 28.10
CA LYS A 173 -15.92 14.20 28.43
C LYS A 173 -15.23 14.84 27.23
N ARG A 174 -15.41 14.31 26.01
CA ARG A 174 -14.76 14.76 24.78
C ARG A 174 -15.63 15.62 23.88
N LEU A 175 -16.95 15.61 24.09
CA LEU A 175 -17.91 16.23 23.18
C LEU A 175 -18.74 17.33 23.84
N ASP A 176 -19.17 17.15 25.10
CA ASP A 176 -20.12 18.04 25.75
C ASP A 176 -19.39 19.24 26.38
N SER A 177 -19.85 20.45 26.06
CA SER A 177 -19.33 21.73 26.57
C SER A 177 -19.49 21.87 28.07
N GLN A 178 -20.43 21.14 28.69
CA GLN A 178 -20.59 21.14 30.14
C GLN A 178 -19.49 20.36 30.88
N PHE A 179 -18.75 19.48 30.19
CA PHE A 179 -17.67 18.69 30.80
C PHE A 179 -16.28 19.31 30.60
N SER A 180 -16.11 20.17 29.59
CA SER A 180 -14.85 20.86 29.31
C SER A 180 -15.09 22.10 28.44
N GLU A 181 -14.43 23.21 28.77
CA GLU A 181 -14.51 24.46 28.01
C GLU A 181 -13.94 24.35 26.58
N GLN A 182 -13.14 23.32 26.31
CA GLN A 182 -12.61 23.04 24.97
C GLN A 182 -13.65 22.41 24.04
N ASN A 183 -14.73 21.86 24.60
CA ASN A 183 -15.77 21.18 23.84
C ASN A 183 -16.83 22.18 23.36
N THR A 184 -17.30 22.00 22.13
CA THR A 184 -18.22 22.98 21.50
C THR A 184 -19.66 22.52 21.40
N LEU A 185 -19.95 21.23 21.65
CA LEU A 185 -21.29 20.67 21.46
C LEU A 185 -22.07 20.72 22.77
N ARG A 186 -23.35 21.03 22.69
CA ARG A 186 -24.31 20.81 23.79
C ARG A 186 -24.95 19.45 23.60
N CYS A 187 -24.63 18.51 24.48
CA CYS A 187 -25.21 17.16 24.44
C CYS A 187 -26.43 17.09 25.36
N CYS A 188 -27.55 16.57 24.87
CA CYS A 188 -28.65 16.13 25.72
C CYS A 188 -28.39 14.69 26.17
N PHE A 189 -28.46 14.42 27.47
CA PHE A 189 -28.46 13.06 27.99
C PHE A 189 -29.50 12.87 29.11
N GLU A 190 -30.05 11.66 29.16
CA GLU A 190 -31.24 11.31 29.93
C GLU A 190 -31.11 11.63 31.43
N GLU A 191 -30.03 11.21 32.06
CA GLU A 191 -29.87 11.29 33.52
C GLU A 191 -29.71 12.73 34.06
N ARG A 192 -29.41 13.70 33.21
CA ARG A 192 -29.26 15.13 33.59
C ARG A 192 -30.39 16.00 33.06
N ASP A 193 -30.80 15.79 31.82
CA ASP A 193 -31.61 16.77 31.09
C ASP A 193 -33.10 16.39 31.03
N PHE A 194 -33.49 15.19 31.46
CA PHE A 194 -34.90 14.79 31.53
C PHE A 194 -35.59 15.43 32.74
N ILE A 195 -36.84 15.85 32.54
CA ILE A 195 -37.64 16.50 33.59
C ILE A 195 -38.19 15.42 34.51
N PRO A 196 -37.85 15.43 35.82
CA PRO A 196 -38.40 14.47 36.78
C PRO A 196 -39.91 14.63 36.90
N GLY A 197 -40.64 13.50 36.90
CA GLY A 197 -42.10 13.48 37.01
C GLY A 197 -42.85 13.60 35.67
N GLU A 198 -42.14 13.90 34.57
CA GLU A 198 -42.69 13.82 33.21
C GLU A 198 -42.61 12.39 32.69
N ASP A 199 -43.55 12.01 31.81
CA ASP A 199 -43.54 10.68 31.19
C ASP A 199 -42.25 10.47 30.37
N HIS A 200 -41.68 9.27 30.47
CA HIS A 200 -40.39 8.95 29.84
C HIS A 200 -40.45 9.10 28.32
N LEU A 201 -41.55 8.67 27.69
CA LEU A 201 -41.75 8.82 26.25
C LEU A 201 -41.85 10.29 25.83
N THR A 202 -42.49 11.12 26.64
CA THR A 202 -42.54 12.58 26.42
C THR A 202 -41.15 13.21 26.51
N ASN A 203 -40.37 12.86 27.55
CA ASN A 203 -38.99 13.34 27.70
C ASN A 203 -38.12 12.93 26.50
N MET A 204 -38.18 11.67 26.07
CA MET A 204 -37.46 11.20 24.89
C MET A 204 -37.87 11.94 23.62
N ARG A 205 -39.18 12.14 23.38
CA ARG A 205 -39.67 12.87 22.20
C ARG A 205 -39.18 14.32 22.21
N ASN A 206 -39.23 14.98 23.37
CA ASN A 206 -38.73 16.35 23.54
C ASN A 206 -37.22 16.42 23.29
N ALA A 207 -36.45 15.47 23.82
CA ALA A 207 -35.00 15.40 23.60
C ALA A 207 -34.65 15.24 22.12
N ILE A 208 -35.37 14.36 21.40
CA ILE A 208 -35.22 14.21 19.95
C ILE A 208 -35.54 15.53 19.25
N GLN A 209 -36.71 16.13 19.50
CA GLN A 209 -37.17 17.34 18.80
C GLN A 209 -36.26 18.56 19.04
N ASN A 210 -35.76 18.70 20.26
CA ASN A 210 -34.92 19.81 20.69
C ASN A 210 -33.44 19.62 20.34
N SER A 211 -33.08 18.50 19.71
CA SER A 211 -31.73 18.20 19.26
C SER A 211 -31.62 18.23 17.73
N GLN A 212 -30.49 18.76 17.24
CA GLN A 212 -30.18 18.77 15.81
C GLN A 212 -29.95 17.33 15.28
N LYS A 213 -29.25 16.51 16.06
CA LYS A 213 -28.98 15.09 15.76
C LYS A 213 -29.38 14.21 16.93
N THR A 214 -29.70 12.95 16.64
CA THR A 214 -29.84 11.87 17.64
C THR A 214 -28.76 10.84 17.37
N LEU A 215 -27.87 10.62 18.33
CA LEU A 215 -26.80 9.63 18.27
C LEU A 215 -27.21 8.40 19.10
N CYS A 216 -27.55 7.31 18.41
CA CYS A 216 -27.80 6.02 19.06
C CYS A 216 -26.48 5.27 19.24
N VAL A 217 -26.09 5.04 20.49
CA VAL A 217 -24.94 4.23 20.89
C VAL A 217 -25.39 2.77 20.99
N VAL A 218 -25.27 2.06 19.89
CA VAL A 218 -25.75 0.69 19.72
C VAL A 218 -24.70 -0.28 20.26
N SER A 219 -25.00 -0.86 21.42
CA SER A 219 -24.26 -1.96 22.03
C SER A 219 -25.11 -3.23 22.07
N GLU A 220 -24.53 -4.33 22.56
CA GLU A 220 -25.30 -5.55 22.83
C GLU A 220 -26.45 -5.33 23.86
N ARG A 221 -26.26 -4.36 24.77
CA ARG A 221 -27.22 -4.00 25.82
C ARG A 221 -28.31 -3.09 25.29
N PHE A 222 -27.96 -2.17 24.39
CA PHE A 222 -28.91 -1.35 23.64
C PHE A 222 -30.00 -2.19 22.98
N LEU A 223 -29.63 -3.33 22.37
CA LEU A 223 -30.61 -4.23 21.74
C LEU A 223 -31.63 -4.84 22.71
N LYS A 224 -31.31 -4.91 24.01
CA LYS A 224 -32.22 -5.45 25.04
C LYS A 224 -33.08 -4.37 25.68
N ASP A 225 -32.77 -3.10 25.41
CA ASP A 225 -33.39 -1.94 26.04
C ASP A 225 -34.53 -1.43 25.16
N GLY A 226 -35.77 -1.61 25.63
CA GLY A 226 -36.97 -1.25 24.87
C GLY A 226 -37.06 0.25 24.57
N TRP A 227 -36.61 1.09 25.50
CA TRP A 227 -36.62 2.55 25.34
C TRP A 227 -35.60 3.01 24.30
N CYS A 228 -34.44 2.37 24.25
CA CYS A 228 -33.44 2.62 23.23
C CYS A 228 -33.95 2.30 21.81
N LEU A 229 -34.61 1.15 21.66
CA LEU A 229 -35.19 0.74 20.37
C LEU A 229 -36.33 1.67 19.94
N GLU A 230 -37.18 2.08 20.89
CA GLU A 230 -38.26 3.02 20.61
C GLU A 230 -37.72 4.40 20.21
N THR A 231 -36.71 4.89 20.93
CA THR A 231 -36.00 6.13 20.58
C THR A 231 -35.40 6.08 19.18
N PHE A 232 -34.76 4.96 18.82
CA PHE A 232 -34.23 4.75 17.48
C PHE A 232 -35.34 4.81 16.42
N ASN A 233 -36.47 4.16 16.65
CA ASN A 233 -37.61 4.18 15.74
C ASN A 233 -38.19 5.59 15.58
N LEU A 234 -38.38 6.32 16.68
CA LEU A 234 -38.87 7.71 16.65
C LEU A 234 -37.92 8.64 15.89
N ALA A 235 -36.61 8.53 16.14
CA ALA A 235 -35.59 9.31 15.45
C ALA A 235 -35.52 8.95 13.94
N GLN A 236 -35.67 7.66 13.60
CA GLN A 236 -35.74 7.20 12.21
C GLN A 236 -36.99 7.74 11.50
N CYS A 237 -38.15 7.68 12.15
CA CYS A 237 -39.38 8.26 11.62
C CYS A 237 -39.21 9.77 11.35
N ARG A 238 -38.65 10.53 12.30
CA ARG A 238 -38.37 11.96 12.11
C ARG A 238 -37.43 12.21 10.94
N MET A 239 -36.36 11.44 10.82
CA MET A 239 -35.41 11.52 9.70
C MET A 239 -36.11 11.32 8.34
N LEU A 240 -37.03 10.35 8.25
CA LEU A 240 -37.76 10.04 7.02
C LEU A 240 -38.83 11.08 6.69
N VAL A 241 -39.56 11.58 7.69
CA VAL A 241 -40.62 12.59 7.53
C VAL A 241 -40.02 13.95 7.17
N GLU A 242 -38.96 14.38 7.87
CA GLU A 242 -38.32 15.68 7.61
C GLU A 242 -37.34 15.66 6.43
N LEU A 243 -36.98 14.48 5.91
CA LEU A 243 -35.97 14.29 4.87
C LEU A 243 -34.64 14.99 5.21
N LYS A 244 -34.27 14.97 6.49
CA LYS A 244 -33.02 15.52 7.02
C LYS A 244 -32.24 14.42 7.70
N ASP A 245 -30.92 14.47 7.57
CA ASP A 245 -30.04 13.53 8.24
C ASP A 245 -30.00 13.84 9.73
N ILE A 246 -30.92 13.25 10.51
CA ILE A 246 -31.08 13.54 11.95
C ILE A 246 -30.51 12.40 12.80
N LEU A 247 -30.62 11.16 12.33
CA LEU A 247 -30.21 9.98 13.07
C LEU A 247 -28.79 9.58 12.71
N LEU A 248 -27.95 9.39 13.73
CA LEU A 248 -26.61 8.82 13.65
C LEU A 248 -26.57 7.54 14.49
N VAL A 249 -25.90 6.50 13.98
CA VAL A 249 -25.68 5.25 14.72
C VAL A 249 -24.19 5.07 14.97
N LEU A 250 -23.83 4.89 16.24
CA LEU A 250 -22.50 4.49 16.69
C LEU A 250 -22.58 3.08 17.27
N VAL A 251 -21.95 2.12 16.62
CA VAL A 251 -21.87 0.74 17.11
C VAL A 251 -20.65 0.61 18.02
N VAL A 252 -20.88 0.08 19.23
CA VAL A 252 -19.86 -0.10 20.26
C VAL A 252 -19.72 -1.59 20.58
N GLY A 253 -18.49 -2.09 20.42
CA GLY A 253 -18.17 -3.50 20.60
C GLY A 253 -18.60 -4.38 19.42
N ASN A 254 -18.40 -5.67 19.57
CA ASN A 254 -18.72 -6.65 18.52
C ASN A 254 -20.16 -7.17 18.69
N ILE A 255 -21.08 -6.67 17.86
CA ILE A 255 -22.46 -7.16 17.81
C ILE A 255 -22.57 -8.20 16.69
N PRO A 256 -22.81 -9.48 17.01
CA PRO A 256 -22.87 -10.50 15.97
C PRO A 256 -24.14 -10.32 15.12
N ARG A 257 -24.01 -10.56 13.82
CA ARG A 257 -25.07 -10.29 12.81
C ARG A 257 -26.40 -10.95 13.14
N TYR A 258 -26.38 -12.17 13.70
CA TYR A 258 -27.60 -12.89 14.07
C TYR A 258 -28.45 -12.17 15.14
N ARG A 259 -27.83 -11.36 16.01
CA ARG A 259 -28.56 -10.55 17.00
C ARG A 259 -29.33 -9.42 16.33
N LEU A 260 -28.78 -8.85 15.25
CA LEU A 260 -29.41 -7.75 14.50
C LEU A 260 -30.58 -8.24 13.64
N LEU A 261 -30.65 -9.52 13.27
CA LEU A 261 -31.75 -10.09 12.48
C LEU A 261 -33.12 -9.89 13.14
N LYS A 262 -33.17 -9.85 14.48
CA LYS A 262 -34.40 -9.61 15.24
C LYS A 262 -34.91 -8.17 15.12
N TYR A 263 -34.06 -7.21 14.74
CA TYR A 263 -34.35 -5.77 14.74
C TYR A 263 -34.25 -5.23 13.32
N GLU A 264 -35.31 -5.42 12.54
CA GLU A 264 -35.32 -5.12 11.10
C GLU A 264 -35.01 -3.66 10.78
N GLN A 265 -35.59 -2.71 11.51
CA GLN A 265 -35.39 -1.27 11.28
C GLN A 265 -33.94 -0.86 11.52
N LEU A 266 -33.33 -1.39 12.58
CA LEU A 266 -31.93 -1.14 12.93
C LEU A 266 -30.98 -1.80 11.94
N ARG A 267 -31.24 -3.07 11.59
CA ARG A 267 -30.47 -3.81 10.59
C ARG A 267 -30.50 -3.10 9.24
N SER A 268 -31.68 -2.71 8.77
CA SER A 268 -31.86 -1.97 7.51
C SER A 268 -31.11 -0.64 7.52
N TYR A 269 -31.12 0.09 8.65
CA TYR A 269 -30.34 1.32 8.76
C TYR A 269 -28.83 1.05 8.65
N ILE A 270 -28.33 0.02 9.35
CA ILE A 270 -26.90 -0.35 9.36
C ILE A 270 -26.45 -0.84 7.97
N GLU A 271 -27.28 -1.58 7.25
CA GLU A 271 -26.98 -2.09 5.91
C GLU A 271 -27.01 -0.98 4.85
N ASN A 272 -27.97 -0.05 4.94
CA ASN A 272 -28.21 0.95 3.90
C ASN A 272 -27.52 2.30 4.14
N ARG A 273 -27.01 2.57 5.35
CA ARG A 273 -26.41 3.86 5.71
C ARG A 273 -25.07 3.71 6.42
N ARG A 274 -24.27 4.78 6.35
CA ARG A 274 -22.96 4.85 7.00
C ARG A 274 -23.10 5.08 8.50
N TYR A 275 -23.22 3.99 9.26
CA TYR A 275 -22.99 4.00 10.71
C TYR A 275 -21.52 4.31 11.04
N LEU A 276 -21.25 4.64 12.30
CA LEU A 276 -19.91 4.78 12.85
C LEU A 276 -19.60 3.54 13.70
N MET A 277 -18.37 3.05 13.60
CA MET A 277 -17.85 2.04 14.52
C MET A 277 -16.95 2.71 15.53
N TRP A 278 -17.09 2.33 16.79
CA TRP A 278 -16.07 2.68 17.78
C TRP A 278 -14.74 1.99 17.42
N PRO A 279 -13.61 2.72 17.38
CA PRO A 279 -12.32 2.14 17.01
C PRO A 279 -11.79 1.21 18.10
N ASP A 280 -11.24 0.07 17.69
CA ASP A 280 -10.57 -0.88 18.59
C ASP A 280 -9.19 -0.38 19.02
N ASP A 281 -8.49 0.34 18.14
CA ASP A 281 -7.18 0.94 18.44
C ASP A 281 -7.33 2.38 18.93
N SER A 282 -6.73 2.65 20.09
CA SER A 282 -6.62 3.98 20.69
C SER A 282 -5.98 5.03 19.78
N GLN A 283 -5.15 4.62 18.80
CA GLN A 283 -4.54 5.54 17.84
C GLN A 283 -5.56 6.22 16.92
N ASP A 284 -6.69 5.55 16.66
CA ASP A 284 -7.72 6.02 15.71
C ASP A 284 -8.80 6.88 16.40
N LEU A 285 -8.73 7.04 17.73
CA LEU A 285 -9.73 7.79 18.51
C LEU A 285 -9.87 9.24 18.07
N GLU A 286 -8.75 9.93 17.85
CA GLU A 286 -8.77 11.34 17.45
C GLU A 286 -9.47 11.52 16.10
N TRP A 287 -9.16 10.65 15.14
CA TRP A 287 -9.79 10.62 13.83
C TRP A 287 -11.28 10.31 13.93
N PHE A 288 -11.65 9.35 14.78
CA PHE A 288 -13.06 9.02 15.06
C PHE A 288 -13.84 10.22 15.59
N TYR A 289 -13.29 10.96 16.56
CA TYR A 289 -13.97 12.15 17.11
C TYR A 289 -14.17 13.24 16.06
N ASP A 290 -13.18 13.47 15.19
CA ASP A 290 -13.32 14.43 14.08
C ASP A 290 -14.43 14.03 13.12
N GLN A 291 -14.49 12.74 12.75
CA GLN A 291 -15.58 12.23 11.92
C GLN A 291 -16.95 12.39 12.57
N LEU A 292 -17.05 12.07 13.87
CA LEU A 292 -18.29 12.19 14.62
C LEU A 292 -18.73 13.66 14.71
N LEU A 293 -17.82 14.57 15.07
CA LEU A 293 -18.09 16.00 15.16
C LEU A 293 -18.53 16.59 13.82
N HIS A 294 -17.85 16.19 12.74
CA HIS A 294 -18.22 16.57 11.39
C HIS A 294 -19.62 16.08 11.02
N LYS A 295 -19.95 14.81 11.27
CA LYS A 295 -21.30 14.27 11.03
C LYS A 295 -22.38 14.96 11.87
N ILE A 296 -22.07 15.35 13.10
CA ILE A 296 -23.00 16.08 13.97
C ILE A 296 -23.30 17.47 13.39
N ARG A 297 -22.27 18.19 12.97
CA ARG A 297 -22.41 19.57 12.44
C ARG A 297 -22.99 19.63 11.03
N GLN A 298 -22.88 18.57 10.24
CA GLN A 298 -23.39 18.53 8.87
C GLN A 298 -24.91 18.50 8.81
N ASN A 299 -25.50 19.47 8.10
CA ASN A 299 -26.92 19.48 7.74
C ASN A 299 -27.11 18.95 6.31
N THR A 300 -27.30 17.64 6.17
CA THR A 300 -27.53 17.00 4.86
C THR A 300 -29.01 16.66 4.66
N LYS A 301 -29.56 16.99 3.48
CA LYS A 301 -30.89 16.52 3.06
C LYS A 301 -30.80 15.05 2.66
N VAL A 302 -31.72 14.22 3.17
CA VAL A 302 -31.81 12.80 2.82
C VAL A 302 -32.47 12.68 1.45
N LYS A 303 -31.76 12.09 0.48
CA LYS A 303 -32.37 11.70 -0.79
C LYS A 303 -33.27 10.49 -0.55
N GLN A 304 -34.54 10.56 -1.00
CA GLN A 304 -35.41 9.39 -1.01
C GLN A 304 -34.84 8.38 -2.01
N THR A 305 -34.41 7.21 -1.55
CA THR A 305 -34.18 6.07 -2.43
C THR A 305 -35.55 5.61 -2.92
N ASN A 306 -35.81 5.73 -4.22
CA ASN A 306 -37.09 5.33 -4.80
C ASN A 306 -37.31 3.83 -4.60
N VAL A 307 -38.21 3.46 -3.69
CA VAL A 307 -38.82 2.12 -3.62
C VAL A 307 -39.77 1.87 -4.81
N LYS A 308 -40.03 2.90 -5.64
CA LYS A 308 -40.93 2.87 -6.80
C LYS A 308 -40.49 2.01 -8.00
N GLU A 309 -39.32 1.37 -7.96
CA GLU A 309 -38.93 0.43 -9.04
C GLU A 309 -39.42 -1.01 -8.80
N LYS A 310 -39.78 -1.40 -7.57
CA LYS A 310 -40.34 -2.75 -7.34
C LYS A 310 -41.85 -2.86 -7.63
N ASP A 311 -42.60 -1.78 -7.53
CA ASP A 311 -44.04 -1.81 -7.84
C ASP A 311 -44.32 -1.65 -9.34
N LYS A 312 -43.36 -1.12 -10.12
CA LYS A 312 -43.49 -0.96 -11.58
C LYS A 312 -43.07 -2.20 -12.38
N GLU A 313 -42.32 -3.14 -11.80
CA GLU A 313 -42.04 -4.43 -12.43
C GLU A 313 -43.20 -5.42 -12.30
N VAL A 314 -44.06 -5.26 -11.28
CA VAL A 314 -45.26 -6.10 -11.09
C VAL A 314 -46.43 -5.63 -11.98
N GLU A 315 -46.53 -4.33 -12.26
CA GLU A 315 -47.61 -3.77 -13.10
C GLU A 315 -47.38 -3.93 -14.61
N ASN A 316 -46.15 -4.26 -15.04
CA ASN A 316 -45.78 -4.39 -16.46
C ASN A 316 -45.60 -5.83 -16.96
N ASN A 317 -45.91 -6.85 -16.15
CA ASN A 317 -45.88 -8.24 -16.61
C ASN A 317 -47.08 -9.07 -16.08
N PRO A 318 -48.25 -9.03 -16.76
CA PRO A 318 -49.43 -9.78 -16.34
C PRO A 318 -49.32 -11.31 -16.48
N GLU A 319 -48.23 -11.84 -17.07
CA GLU A 319 -48.11 -13.26 -17.40
C GLU A 319 -47.52 -14.15 -16.28
N ALA A 320 -47.09 -13.57 -15.15
CA ALA A 320 -46.58 -14.35 -14.00
C ALA A 320 -47.67 -14.71 -12.97
N ALA A 321 -48.92 -14.25 -13.14
CA ALA A 321 -50.01 -14.48 -12.18
C ALA A 321 -50.71 -15.85 -12.33
N HIS A 322 -50.33 -16.67 -13.33
CA HIS A 322 -50.99 -17.95 -13.63
C HIS A 322 -50.06 -19.17 -13.50
N VAL A 323 -49.20 -19.23 -12.49
CA VAL A 323 -48.51 -20.50 -12.14
C VAL A 323 -48.29 -20.58 -10.62
N HIS A 324 -49.33 -20.60 -9.80
CA HIS A 324 -49.24 -21.11 -8.41
C HIS A 324 -50.59 -21.45 -7.75
N ALA A 325 -51.64 -21.66 -8.53
CA ALA A 325 -52.88 -22.26 -8.06
C ALA A 325 -53.10 -23.56 -8.84
N ASP A 326 -52.29 -24.59 -8.52
CA ASP A 326 -52.58 -26.01 -8.81
C ASP A 326 -51.45 -26.90 -8.26
N THR A 327 -51.25 -26.93 -6.94
CA THR A 327 -50.67 -28.09 -6.23
C THR A 327 -50.93 -28.00 -4.72
N ALA A 328 -52.16 -28.30 -4.31
CA ALA A 328 -52.48 -28.73 -2.95
C ALA A 328 -53.76 -29.59 -3.01
N VAL A 329 -53.56 -30.89 -3.13
CA VAL A 329 -54.49 -31.93 -2.67
C VAL A 329 -53.84 -32.56 -1.45
#